data_AF-A0A961Y9Z8-F1
#
_entry.id   AF-A0A961Y9Z8-F1
#
_cell.length_a   1.000
_cell.length_b   1.000
_cell.length_c   1.000
_cell.angle_alpha   90.00
_cell.angle_beta   90.00
_cell.angle_gamma   90.00
#
_symmetry.space_group_name_H-M   'P 1'
#
loop_
_entity.id
_entity.type
_entity.pdbx_description
1 polymer ?
#
loop_
_entity_poly.entity_id
_entity_poly.type
_entity_poly.pdbx_seq_one_letter_code
_entity_poly.pdbx_strand_id
1 'polypeptide(L)'
;MSRNERRALRKEGGLDDTAFLKAADKFIDVANRENRTVKATELHLAFLFASARYSAYVANVILNVEEHEPFVEHMVKQYQEMLRQHLADPNLAGGPADPNEKLN
;
A
#
# COMPACT_ATOMS: atom_id res chain seq x y z
N MET A 1 -14.78 -13.42 8.89
CA MET A 1 -15.39 -13.64 7.56
C MET A 1 -15.33 -15.11 7.16
N SER A 2 -16.46 -15.70 6.77
CA SER A 2 -16.57 -17.09 6.36
C SER A 2 -15.88 -17.36 5.00
N ARG A 3 -15.62 -18.63 4.67
CA ARG A 3 -15.02 -19.02 3.37
C ARG A 3 -15.91 -18.65 2.19
N ASN A 4 -17.23 -18.69 2.37
CA ASN A 4 -18.22 -18.37 1.33
C ASN A 4 -18.29 -16.86 1.09
N GLU A 5 -18.27 -16.04 2.15
CA GLU A 5 -18.19 -14.57 2.06
C GLU A 5 -16.92 -14.13 1.32
N ARG A 6 -15.75 -14.71 1.63
CA ARG A 6 -14.50 -14.44 0.90
C ARG A 6 -14.58 -14.73 -0.60
N ARG A 7 -15.30 -15.79 -0.98
CA ARG A 7 -15.48 -16.15 -2.40
C ARG A 7 -16.44 -15.21 -3.12
N ALA A 8 -17.52 -14.80 -2.46
CA ALA A 8 -18.46 -13.83 -3.00
C ALA A 8 -17.79 -12.47 -3.23
N LEU A 9 -17.06 -11.96 -2.21
CA LEU A 9 -16.32 -10.70 -2.30
C LEU A 9 -15.33 -10.68 -3.46
N ARG A 10 -14.58 -11.78 -3.66
CA ARG A 10 -13.64 -11.90 -4.79
C ARG A 10 -14.34 -11.96 -6.15
N LYS A 11 -15.53 -12.54 -6.24
CA LYS A 11 -16.32 -12.59 -7.48
C LYS A 11 -16.80 -11.20 -7.90
N GLU A 12 -17.02 -10.32 -6.93
CA GLU A 12 -17.36 -8.91 -7.13
C GLU A 12 -16.12 -8.01 -7.33
N GLY A 13 -14.92 -8.59 -7.34
CA GLY A 13 -13.66 -7.84 -7.50
C GLY A 13 -13.16 -7.16 -6.22
N GLY A 14 -13.81 -7.40 -5.07
CA GLY A 14 -13.37 -6.92 -3.77
C GLY A 14 -12.19 -7.73 -3.20
N LEU A 15 -11.45 -7.11 -2.28
CA LEU A 15 -10.33 -7.72 -1.58
C LEU A 15 -10.72 -8.00 -0.12
N ASP A 16 -10.52 -9.24 0.33
CA ASP A 16 -10.46 -9.54 1.76
C ASP A 16 -9.09 -9.12 2.34
N ASP A 17 -8.94 -9.04 3.65
CA ASP A 17 -7.70 -8.56 4.30
C ASP A 17 -6.44 -9.29 3.78
N THR A 18 -6.53 -10.61 3.58
CA THR A 18 -5.41 -11.40 3.05
C THR A 18 -5.10 -11.03 1.60
N ALA A 19 -6.12 -10.86 0.76
CA ALA A 19 -5.95 -10.46 -0.63
C ALA A 19 -5.43 -9.02 -0.75
N PHE A 20 -5.88 -8.14 0.13
CA PHE A 20 -5.39 -6.76 0.24
C PHE A 20 -3.90 -6.73 0.58
N LEU A 21 -3.48 -7.40 1.66
CA LEU A 21 -2.07 -7.47 2.04
C LEU A 21 -1.19 -8.04 0.93
N LYS A 22 -1.63 -9.13 0.28
CA LYS A 22 -0.91 -9.69 -0.87
C LYS A 22 -0.81 -8.75 -2.06
N ALA A 23 -1.79 -7.89 -2.27
CA ALA A 23 -1.72 -6.87 -3.32
C ALA A 23 -0.74 -5.76 -2.92
N ALA A 24 -0.73 -5.35 -1.66
CA ALA A 24 0.21 -4.38 -1.11
C ALA A 24 1.66 -4.89 -1.13
N ASP A 25 1.91 -6.17 -0.82
CA ASP A 25 3.24 -6.79 -0.85
C ASP A 25 3.92 -6.67 -2.22
N LYS A 26 3.15 -6.71 -3.32
CA LYS A 26 3.70 -6.50 -4.67
C LYS A 26 4.32 -5.12 -4.85
N PHE A 27 3.82 -4.11 -4.14
CA PHE A 27 4.41 -2.77 -4.15
C PHE A 27 5.79 -2.78 -3.48
N ILE A 28 5.93 -3.54 -2.38
CA ILE A 28 7.19 -3.74 -1.67
C ILE A 28 8.17 -4.54 -2.53
N ASP A 29 7.71 -5.56 -3.25
CA ASP A 29 8.55 -6.32 -4.19
C ASP A 29 9.17 -5.40 -5.27
N VAL A 30 8.37 -4.47 -5.80
CA VAL A 30 8.85 -3.45 -6.75
C VAL A 30 9.84 -2.53 -6.05
N ALA A 31 9.55 -2.05 -4.83
CA ALA A 31 10.48 -1.23 -4.04
C ALA A 31 11.85 -1.89 -3.90
N ASN A 32 11.85 -3.16 -3.48
CA ASN A 32 13.05 -3.93 -3.21
C ASN A 32 13.87 -4.19 -4.47
N ARG A 33 13.20 -4.36 -5.61
CA ARG A 33 13.89 -4.49 -6.91
C ARG A 33 14.55 -3.17 -7.32
N GLU A 34 13.81 -2.06 -7.28
CA GLU A 34 14.32 -0.77 -7.75
C GLU A 34 15.39 -0.19 -6.81
N ASN A 35 15.29 -0.43 -5.50
CA ASN A 35 16.25 0.04 -4.49
C ASN A 35 17.66 -0.57 -4.64
N ARG A 36 17.83 -1.58 -5.49
CA ARG A 36 19.15 -2.10 -5.87
C ARG A 36 19.97 -1.09 -6.66
N THR A 37 19.31 -0.10 -7.29
CA THR A 37 19.94 0.88 -8.18
C THR A 37 19.56 2.33 -7.86
N VAL A 38 18.44 2.55 -7.17
CA VAL A 38 17.96 3.88 -6.75
C VAL A 38 18.02 3.98 -5.23
N LYS A 39 18.42 5.12 -4.68
CA LYS A 39 18.45 5.32 -3.23
C LYS A 39 17.05 5.21 -2.63
N ALA A 40 16.91 4.45 -1.54
CA ALA A 40 15.64 4.29 -0.82
C ALA A 40 14.98 5.63 -0.44
N THR A 41 15.80 6.63 -0.05
CA THR A 41 15.37 8.00 0.32
C THR A 41 14.71 8.77 -0.83
N GLU A 42 15.05 8.44 -2.08
CA GLU A 42 14.40 9.02 -3.26
C GLU A 42 13.23 8.15 -3.72
N LEU A 43 13.42 6.83 -3.68
CA LEU A 43 12.46 5.85 -4.16
C LEU A 43 11.13 5.94 -3.39
N HIS A 44 11.17 6.10 -2.07
CA HIS A 44 9.93 6.22 -1.28
C HIS A 44 9.13 7.47 -1.63
N LEU A 45 9.79 8.58 -2.01
CA LEU A 45 9.11 9.81 -2.45
C LEU A 45 8.50 9.63 -3.84
N ALA A 46 9.20 8.97 -4.77
CA ALA A 46 8.64 8.61 -6.07
C ALA A 46 7.39 7.73 -5.93
N PHE A 47 7.40 6.82 -4.96
CA PHE A 47 6.29 5.92 -4.65
C PHE A 47 5.11 6.63 -3.99
N LEU A 48 5.36 7.61 -3.11
CA LEU A 48 4.33 8.50 -2.59
C LEU A 48 3.68 9.34 -3.71
N PHE A 49 4.48 9.86 -4.64
CA PHE A 49 3.96 10.57 -5.81
C PHE A 49 3.10 9.66 -6.70
N ALA A 50 3.56 8.42 -6.95
CA ALA A 50 2.82 7.46 -7.76
C ALA A 50 1.48 7.04 -7.09
N SER A 51 1.47 6.85 -5.78
CA SER A 51 0.24 6.52 -5.04
C SER A 51 -0.77 7.67 -5.10
N ALA A 52 -0.32 8.92 -4.97
CA ALA A 52 -1.17 10.09 -5.13
C ALA A 52 -1.80 10.17 -6.53
N ARG A 53 -1.04 9.90 -7.59
CA ARG A 53 -1.56 9.86 -8.97
C ARG A 53 -2.65 8.80 -9.15
N TYR A 54 -2.44 7.61 -8.60
CA TYR A 54 -3.44 6.53 -8.71
C TYR A 54 -4.70 6.87 -7.90
N SER A 55 -4.56 7.42 -6.70
CA SER A 55 -5.68 7.89 -5.88
C SER A 55 -6.49 8.99 -6.57
N ALA A 56 -5.83 9.93 -7.26
CA ALA A 56 -6.50 10.96 -8.05
C ALA A 56 -7.30 10.36 -9.22
N TYR A 57 -6.76 9.36 -9.91
CA TYR A 57 -7.51 8.62 -10.93
C TYR A 57 -8.73 7.92 -10.36
N VAL A 58 -8.60 7.25 -9.21
CA VAL A 58 -9.72 6.59 -8.52
C VAL A 58 -10.80 7.60 -8.14
N ALA A 59 -10.43 8.72 -7.50
CA ALA A 59 -11.39 9.75 -7.10
C ALA A 59 -12.15 10.32 -8.31
N ASN A 60 -11.42 10.72 -9.36
CA ASN A 60 -12.01 11.44 -10.48
C ASN A 60 -12.75 10.51 -11.46
N VAL A 61 -12.16 9.35 -11.80
CA VAL A 61 -12.66 8.50 -12.89
C VAL A 61 -13.49 7.32 -12.40
N ILE A 62 -13.09 6.69 -11.29
CA ILE A 62 -13.78 5.49 -10.78
C ILE A 62 -14.94 5.87 -9.87
N LEU A 63 -14.71 6.79 -8.94
CA LEU A 63 -15.70 7.21 -7.95
C LEU A 63 -16.51 8.43 -8.37
N ASN A 64 -16.02 9.22 -9.34
CA ASN A 64 -16.62 10.49 -9.77
C ASN A 64 -16.95 11.41 -8.58
N VAL A 65 -15.97 11.58 -7.67
CA VAL A 65 -16.13 12.40 -6.47
C VAL A 65 -16.41 13.85 -6.87
N GLU A 66 -17.51 14.42 -6.35
CA GLU A 66 -17.93 15.79 -6.66
C GLU A 66 -17.01 16.85 -6.02
N GLU A 67 -16.67 16.66 -4.74
CA GLU A 67 -15.76 17.53 -3.99
C GLU A 67 -14.48 16.78 -3.62
N HIS A 68 -13.35 17.20 -4.20
CA HIS A 68 -12.08 16.49 -4.02
C HIS A 68 -11.43 16.72 -2.63
N GLU A 69 -11.67 17.85 -1.97
CA GLU A 69 -10.98 18.18 -0.71
C GLU A 69 -11.32 17.19 0.43
N PRO A 70 -12.60 16.83 0.68
CA PRO A 70 -12.94 15.81 1.67
C PRO A 70 -12.29 14.45 1.38
N PHE A 71 -12.16 14.07 0.10
CA PHE A 71 -11.47 12.84 -0.29
C PHE A 71 -9.97 12.92 0.03
N VAL A 72 -9.32 14.04 -0.28
CA VAL A 72 -7.91 14.28 0.04
C VAL A 72 -7.68 14.21 1.54
N GLU A 73 -8.49 14.91 2.35
CA GLU A 73 -8.39 14.89 3.81
C GLU A 73 -8.52 13.47 4.36
N HIS A 74 -9.49 12.70 3.87
CA HIS A 74 -9.66 11.30 4.26
C HIS A 74 -8.41 10.48 3.94
N MET A 75 -7.90 10.56 2.70
CA MET A 75 -6.73 9.80 2.27
C MET A 75 -5.46 10.17 3.06
N VAL A 76 -5.24 11.46 3.32
CA VAL A 76 -4.10 11.93 4.12
C VAL A 76 -4.19 11.39 5.54
N LYS A 77 -5.38 11.41 6.15
CA LYS A 77 -5.58 10.84 7.49
C LYS A 77 -5.30 9.34 7.52
N GLN A 78 -5.81 8.58 6.54
CA GLN A 78 -5.54 7.15 6.45
C GLN A 78 -4.04 6.88 6.30
N TYR A 79 -3.34 7.60 5.43
CA TYR A 79 -1.89 7.47 5.26
C TYR A 79 -1.14 7.78 6.56
N GLN A 80 -1.50 8.86 7.25
CA GLN A 80 -0.89 9.25 8.52
C GLN A 80 -1.06 8.16 9.59
N GLU A 81 -2.25 7.57 9.70
CA GLU A 81 -2.53 6.49 10.66
C GLU A 81 -1.73 5.23 10.34
N MET A 82 -1.71 4.79 9.07
CA MET A 82 -0.92 3.63 8.63
C MET A 82 0.58 3.86 8.85
N LEU A 83 1.11 5.03 8.49
CA LEU A 83 2.52 5.36 8.67
C LEU A 83 2.90 5.32 10.15
N ARG A 84 2.07 5.88 11.03
CA ARG A 84 2.30 5.82 12.49
C ARG A 84 2.31 4.39 13.02
N GLN A 85 1.37 3.55 12.55
CA GLN A 85 1.32 2.14 12.95
C GLN A 85 2.57 1.39 12.53
N HIS A 86 3.03 1.56 11.28
CA HIS A 86 4.24 0.91 10.80
C HIS A 86 5.51 1.43 11.48
N LEU A 87 5.60 2.73 11.79
CA LEU A 87 6.72 3.29 12.56
C LEU A 87 6.78 2.78 14.00
N ALA A 88 5.64 2.37 14.56
CA ALA A 88 5.54 1.77 15.88
C ALA A 88 5.80 0.26 15.86
N ASP A 89 6.00 -0.38 14.70
CA ASP A 89 6.27 -1.81 14.60
C ASP A 89 7.68 -2.12 15.14
N PRO A 90 7.82 -2.92 16.22
CA PRO A 90 9.12 -3.28 16.76
C PRO A 90 9.99 -4.09 15.78
N ASN A 91 9.40 -4.71 14.75
CA ASN A 91 10.12 -5.48 13.74
C ASN A 91 10.63 -4.60 12.58
N LEU A 92 10.29 -3.30 12.55
CA LEU A 92 10.70 -2.38 11.48
C LEU A 92 12.23 -2.27 11.34
N ALA A 93 12.97 -2.48 12.44
CA ALA A 93 14.43 -2.42 12.49
C ALA A 93 15.14 -3.44 11.57
N GLY A 94 14.43 -4.48 11.10
CA GLY A 94 14.95 -5.43 10.11
C GLY A 94 15.02 -4.89 8.67
N GLY A 95 14.42 -3.71 8.39
CA GLY A 95 14.27 -3.21 7.03
C GLY A 95 13.38 -4.11 6.15
N PRO A 96 13.14 -3.77 4.88
CA PRO A 96 12.63 -4.77 3.94
C PRO A 96 13.66 -5.90 3.85
N ALA A 97 13.19 -7.14 4.10
CA ALA A 97 14.02 -8.35 4.24
C ALA A 97 15.31 -8.29 3.41
N ASP A 98 16.46 -8.37 4.08
CA ASP A 98 17.73 -8.58 3.40
C ASP A 98 17.61 -9.90 2.59
N PRO A 99 17.70 -9.87 1.25
CA PRO A 99 17.60 -11.08 0.44
C PRO A 99 18.71 -12.11 0.75
N ASN A 100 19.69 -11.79 1.61
CA ASN A 100 20.74 -12.69 2.08
C ASN A 100 20.55 -13.21 3.51
N GLU A 101 19.49 -12.81 4.23
CA GLU A 101 19.21 -13.35 5.55
C GLU A 101 18.67 -14.79 5.42
N LYS A 102 19.58 -15.76 5.41
CA LYS A 102 19.23 -17.17 5.52
C LYS A 102 18.59 -17.38 6.89
N LEU A 103 17.31 -17.72 6.89
CA LEU A 103 16.61 -18.29 8.03
C LEU A 103 17.40 -19.49 8.55
N ASN A 104 17.98 -19.34 9.74
CA ASN A 104 18.48 -20.46 10.54
C ASN A 104 17.30 -21.15 11.24
#